data_AF-A0A7H8HBB0-F1
#
_entry.id   AF-A0A7H8HBB0-F1
#
_cell.length_a   1.000
_cell.length_b   1.000
_cell.length_c   1.000
_cell.angle_alpha   90.00
_cell.angle_beta   90.00
_cell.angle_gamma   90.00
#
_symmetry.space_group_name_H-M   'P 1'
#
loop_
_entity.id
_entity.type
_entity.pdbx_description
1 polymer ?
#
loop_
_entity_poly.entity_id
_entity_poly.type
_entity_poly.pdbx_seq_one_letter_code
_entity_poly.pdbx_strand_id
1 'polypeptide(L)'
;MSHSTQLNAQTINQQASRHEETADNISQQLDTLKSQIEATLAASPSAATRALSTTTDRWVESVRKSVLDHMHAMAENMRREANNQEAMDSDSMQSILNVPMETGNFLGV
;
A
#
# COMPACT_ATOMS: atom_id res chain seq x y z
N MET A 1 -23.39 14.36 -15.63
CA MET A 1 -22.71 13.34 -14.82
C MET A 1 -21.33 13.89 -14.50
N SER A 2 -21.21 14.70 -13.44
CA SER A 2 -19.90 15.17 -12.98
C SER A 2 -19.14 13.94 -12.50
N HIS A 3 -18.14 13.49 -13.26
CA HIS A 3 -17.17 12.54 -12.74
C HIS A 3 -16.40 13.28 -11.66
N SER A 4 -16.82 13.11 -10.41
CA SER A 4 -15.98 13.49 -9.28
C SER A 4 -14.64 12.80 -9.48
N THR A 5 -13.55 13.55 -9.47
CA THR A 5 -12.17 13.04 -9.45
C THR A 5 -11.88 12.21 -8.19
N GLN A 6 -12.82 12.16 -7.24
CA GLN A 6 -12.75 11.39 -6.01
C GLN A 6 -12.83 9.90 -6.29
N LEU A 7 -11.73 9.20 -6.02
CA LEU A 7 -11.80 7.78 -5.70
C LEU A 7 -12.40 7.65 -4.29
N ASN A 8 -13.33 6.72 -4.09
CA ASN A 8 -13.97 6.53 -2.79
C ASN A 8 -12.89 6.17 -1.73
N ALA A 9 -12.76 7.00 -0.69
CA ALA A 9 -11.80 6.81 0.40
C ALA A 9 -11.93 5.44 1.09
N GLN A 10 -13.13 4.86 1.17
CA GLN A 10 -13.32 3.49 1.66
C GLN A 10 -12.67 2.47 0.74
N THR A 11 -12.76 2.66 -0.58
CA THR A 11 -12.12 1.77 -1.56
C THR A 11 -10.61 1.88 -1.48
N ILE A 12 -10.05 3.09 -1.34
CA ILE A 12 -8.61 3.30 -1.19
C ILE A 12 -8.10 2.63 0.09
N ASN A 13 -8.78 2.86 1.22
CA ASN A 13 -8.42 2.23 2.50
C ASN A 13 -8.54 0.71 2.43
N GLN A 14 -9.56 0.18 1.74
CA GLN A 14 -9.70 -1.27 1.56
C GLN A 14 -8.55 -1.86 0.73
N GLN A 15 -8.07 -1.17 -0.31
CA GLN A 15 -6.89 -1.63 -1.05
C GLN A 15 -5.62 -1.54 -0.21
N ALA A 16 -5.42 -0.45 0.54
CA ALA A 16 -4.29 -0.32 1.47
C ALA A 16 -4.25 -1.46 2.49
N SER A 17 -5.39 -1.80 3.10
CA SER A 17 -5.48 -2.95 4.03
C SER A 17 -5.20 -4.28 3.35
N ARG A 18 -5.61 -4.50 2.09
CA ARG A 18 -5.26 -5.71 1.34
C ARG A 18 -3.76 -5.83 1.10
N HIS A 19 -3.07 -4.72 0.84
CA HIS A 19 -1.61 -4.72 0.68
C HIS A 19 -0.91 -5.07 2.01
N GLU A 20 -1.39 -4.55 3.13
CA GLU A 20 -0.88 -4.91 4.46
C GLU A 20 -1.13 -6.39 4.80
N GLU A 21 -2.36 -6.89 4.60
CA GLU A 21 -2.71 -8.29 4.85
C GLU A 21 -1.90 -9.25 3.96
N THR A 22 -1.69 -8.89 2.70
CA THR A 22 -0.87 -9.67 1.78
C THR A 22 0.60 -9.67 2.21
N ALA A 23 1.12 -8.53 2.69
CA ALA A 23 2.49 -8.43 3.20
C ALA A 23 2.69 -9.33 4.43
N ASP A 24 1.73 -9.32 5.36
CA ASP A 24 1.74 -10.19 6.54
C ASP A 24 1.70 -11.68 6.15
N ASN A 25 0.86 -12.04 5.18
CA ASN A 25 0.78 -13.41 4.68
C ASN A 25 2.11 -13.87 4.06
N ILE A 26 2.74 -13.03 3.23
CA ILE A 26 4.05 -13.33 2.64
C ILE A 26 5.10 -13.48 3.75
N SER A 27 5.11 -12.60 4.75
CA SER A 27 6.05 -12.72 5.88
C SER A 27 5.92 -14.07 6.60
N GLN A 28 4.70 -14.53 6.87
CA GLN A 28 4.45 -15.84 7.50
C GLN A 28 4.92 -17.01 6.61
N GLN A 29 4.70 -16.93 5.30
CA GLN A 29 5.19 -17.94 4.36
C GLN A 29 6.72 -18.01 4.32
N LEU A 30 7.40 -16.85 4.38
CA LEU A 30 8.86 -16.78 4.43
C LEU A 30 9.41 -17.40 5.72
N ASP A 31 8.77 -17.16 6.86
CA ASP A 31 9.16 -17.77 8.14
C ASP A 31 8.96 -19.29 8.14
N THR A 32 7.86 -19.75 7.53
CA THR A 32 7.59 -21.18 7.33
C THR A 32 8.67 -21.83 6.44
N LEU A 33 9.02 -21.19 5.32
CA LEU A 33 10.06 -21.67 4.42
C LEU A 33 11.42 -21.79 5.13
N LYS A 34 11.78 -20.78 5.92
CA LYS A 34 13.02 -20.80 6.70
C LYS A 34 13.06 -21.99 7.67
N SER A 35 11.97 -22.22 8.40
CA SER A 35 11.85 -23.36 9.31
C SER A 35 12.00 -24.71 8.58
N GLN A 36 11.39 -24.87 7.41
CA GLN A 36 11.49 -26.11 6.62
C GLN A 36 12.93 -26.39 6.13
N ILE A 37 13.66 -25.33 5.77
CA ILE A 37 15.05 -25.44 5.33
C ILE A 37 15.99 -25.76 6.49
N GLU A 38 15.78 -25.14 7.65
CA GLU A 38 16.51 -25.48 8.87
C GLU A 38 16.28 -26.95 9.27
N ALA A 39 15.03 -27.44 9.19
CA ALA A 39 14.72 -28.84 9.42
C ALA A 39 15.41 -29.77 8.41
N THR A 40 15.46 -29.37 7.13
CA THR A 40 16.15 -30.13 6.08
C THR A 40 17.66 -30.14 6.30
N LEU A 41 18.24 -29.04 6.76
CA LEU A 41 19.66 -28.93 7.10
C LEU A 41 20.02 -29.82 8.29
N ALA A 42 19.15 -29.88 9.31
CA ALA A 42 19.31 -30.77 10.45
C ALA A 42 19.26 -32.25 10.03
N ALA A 43 18.41 -32.61 9.06
CA ALA A 43 18.29 -33.98 8.55
C ALA A 43 19.42 -34.37 7.57
N SER A 44 19.97 -33.42 6.81
CA SER A 44 21.02 -33.67 5.82
C SER A 44 22.03 -32.51 5.77
N PRO A 45 23.13 -32.57 6.54
CA PRO A 45 24.12 -31.48 6.64
C PRO A 45 25.11 -31.43 5.46
N SER A 46 24.70 -31.90 4.28
CA SER A 46 25.53 -31.88 3.08
C SER A 46 25.96 -30.46 2.71
N ALA A 47 27.07 -30.34 1.95
CA ALA A 47 27.51 -29.04 1.44
C ALA A 47 26.44 -28.36 0.57
N ALA A 48 25.65 -29.15 -0.18
CA ALA A 48 24.53 -28.67 -0.98
C ALA A 48 23.41 -28.08 -0.10
N THR A 49 23.05 -28.75 1.00
CA THR A 49 22.00 -28.27 1.92
C THR A 49 22.41 -27.00 2.64
N ARG A 50 23.69 -26.85 3.01
CA ARG A 50 24.24 -25.61 3.58
C ARG A 50 24.21 -24.45 2.57
N ALA A 51 24.57 -24.72 1.32
CA ALA A 51 24.49 -23.72 0.25
C ALA A 51 23.04 -23.29 -0.02
N LEU A 52 22.09 -24.24 0.02
CA LEU A 52 20.66 -23.96 -0.09
C LEU A 52 20.19 -23.05 1.05
N SER A 53 20.49 -23.39 2.31
CA SER A 53 20.15 -22.56 3.47
C SER A 53 20.68 -21.13 3.35
N THR A 54 21.96 -20.97 3.00
CA THR A 54 22.57 -19.63 2.84
C THR A 54 21.90 -18.83 1.72
N THR A 55 21.55 -19.50 0.61
CA THR A 55 20.89 -18.86 -0.53
C THR A 55 19.48 -18.44 -0.18
N THR A 56 18.74 -19.29 0.54
CA THR A 56 17.38 -18.96 0.96
C THR A 56 17.35 -17.86 2.01
N ASP A 57 18.27 -17.84 2.97
CA ASP A 57 18.37 -16.72 3.92
C ASP A 57 18.56 -15.38 3.22
N ARG A 58 19.46 -15.32 2.24
CA ARG A 58 19.68 -14.11 1.42
C ARG A 58 18.45 -13.73 0.60
N TRP A 59 17.76 -14.73 0.04
CA TRP A 59 16.54 -14.50 -0.72
C TRP A 59 15.40 -13.99 0.15
N VAL A 60 15.15 -14.61 1.31
CA VAL A 60 14.14 -14.17 2.28
C VAL A 60 14.41 -12.73 2.71
N GLU A 61 15.66 -12.40 3.03
CA GLU A 61 16.06 -11.04 3.40
C GLU A 61 15.82 -10.04 2.26
N SER A 62 16.13 -10.43 1.02
CA SER A 62 15.87 -9.61 -0.16
C SER A 62 14.36 -9.40 -0.40
N VAL A 63 13.53 -10.41 -0.17
CA VAL A 63 12.07 -10.31 -0.32
C VAL A 63 11.50 -9.40 0.77
N ARG A 64 11.96 -9.53 2.02
CA ARG A 64 11.55 -8.63 3.11
C ARG A 64 11.86 -7.17 2.78
N LYS A 65 13.12 -6.87 2.42
CA LYS A 65 13.58 -5.51 2.12
C LYS A 65 13.00 -4.89 0.84
N SER A 66 12.62 -5.71 -0.13
CA SER A 66 12.16 -5.20 -1.42
C SER A 66 10.65 -5.27 -1.52
N VAL A 67 10.05 -6.43 -1.34
CA VAL A 67 8.63 -6.64 -1.63
C VAL A 67 7.77 -6.11 -0.48
N LEU A 68 8.09 -6.49 0.76
CA LEU A 68 7.28 -6.07 1.92
C LEU A 68 7.41 -4.57 2.15
N ASP A 69 8.63 -4.03 2.12
CA ASP A 69 8.84 -2.59 2.27
C ASP A 69 8.13 -1.77 1.17
N HIS A 70 8.15 -2.21 -0.09
CA HIS A 70 7.39 -1.55 -1.15
C HIS A 70 5.87 -1.67 -0.96
N MET A 71 5.36 -2.79 -0.46
CA MET A 71 3.93 -2.96 -0.19
C MET A 71 3.46 -2.05 0.94
N HIS A 72 4.23 -1.92 2.01
CA HIS A 72 3.95 -0.96 3.08
C HIS A 72 4.04 0.48 2.59
N ALA A 73 5.08 0.83 1.82
CA ALA A 73 5.22 2.17 1.24
C ALA A 73 4.06 2.52 0.29
N MET A 74 3.56 1.56 -0.50
CA MET A 74 2.39 1.75 -1.35
C MET A 74 1.11 1.95 -0.53
N ALA A 75 0.90 1.16 0.53
CA ALA A 75 -0.24 1.34 1.44
C ALA A 75 -0.23 2.73 2.09
N GLU A 76 0.94 3.20 2.54
CA GLU A 76 1.10 4.54 3.12
C GLU A 76 0.83 5.64 2.08
N ASN A 77 1.39 5.52 0.89
CA ASN A 77 1.18 6.50 -0.18
C ASN A 77 -0.29 6.56 -0.62
N MET A 78 -1.00 5.42 -0.67
CA MET A 78 -2.44 5.40 -0.93
C MET A 78 -3.24 6.15 0.13
N ARG A 79 -2.91 5.97 1.41
CA ARG A 79 -3.57 6.72 2.50
C ARG A 79 -3.25 8.21 2.44
N ARG A 80 -2.00 8.58 2.13
CA ARG A 80 -1.58 9.98 1.95
C ARG A 80 -2.35 10.63 0.80
N GLU A 81 -2.49 9.93 -0.32
CA GLU A 81 -3.23 10.42 -1.48
C GLU A 81 -4.72 10.58 -1.19
N ALA A 82 -5.34 9.65 -0.44
CA ALA A 82 -6.73 9.79 0.00
C ALA A 82 -6.94 11.06 0.85
N ASN A 83 -6.04 11.33 1.80
CA ASN A 83 -6.09 12.54 2.63
C ASN A 83 -5.89 13.83 1.81
N ASN A 84 -5.00 13.79 0.80
CA ASN A 84 -4.77 14.94 -0.08
C ASN A 84 -6.01 15.27 -0.93
N GLN A 85 -6.76 14.26 -1.38
CA GLN A 85 -8.02 14.46 -2.11
C GLN A 85 -9.06 15.17 -1.23
N GLU A 86 -9.22 14.76 0.03
CA GLU A 86 -10.13 15.45 0.97
C GLU A 86 -9.76 16.91 1.20
N ALA A 87 -8.46 17.21 1.32
CA ALA A 87 -7.98 18.58 1.51
C ALA A 87 -8.22 19.46 0.27
N MET A 88 -7.91 18.95 -0.93
CA MET A 88 -8.18 19.67 -2.18
C MET A 88 -9.67 19.93 -2.40
N ASP A 89 -10.53 19.01 -1.97
CA ASP A 89 -11.98 19.17 -2.05
C ASP A 89 -12.49 20.26 -1.10
N SER A 90 -12.00 20.29 0.14
CA SER A 90 -12.33 21.37 1.08
C SER A 90 -11.93 22.73 0.53
N ASP A 91 -10.72 22.86 -0.01
CA ASP A 91 -10.23 24.11 -0.59
C ASP A 91 -11.02 24.52 -1.85
N SER A 92 -11.35 23.55 -2.70
CA SER A 92 -12.17 23.79 -3.90
C SER A 92 -13.60 24.17 -3.53
N MET A 93 -14.19 23.53 -2.52
CA MET A 93 -15.54 23.82 -2.04
C MET A 93 -15.61 25.20 -1.37
N GLN A 94 -14.62 25.54 -0.55
CA GLN A 94 -14.46 26.88 0.02
C GLN A 94 -14.32 27.93 -1.08
N SER A 95 -13.52 27.64 -2.12
CA SER A 95 -13.33 28.52 -3.27
C SER A 95 -14.63 28.72 -4.05
N ILE A 96 -15.40 27.65 -4.30
CA ILE A 96 -16.71 27.71 -4.97
C ILE A 96 -17.72 28.52 -4.14
N LEU A 97 -17.80 28.27 -2.83
CA LEU A 97 -18.69 28.99 -1.92
C LEU A 97 -18.32 30.47 -1.78
N ASN A 98 -17.04 30.80 -1.93
CA ASN A 98 -16.54 32.17 -1.90
C ASN A 98 -16.58 32.87 -3.27
N VAL A 99 -16.99 32.20 -4.35
CA VAL A 99 -17.28 32.90 -5.61
C VAL A 99 -18.49 33.80 -5.35
N PRO A 100 -18.37 35.14 -5.47
CA PRO A 100 -19.52 36.01 -5.36
C PRO A 100 -20.53 35.57 -6.41
N MET A 101 -21.71 35.12 -5.99
CA MET A 101 -22.84 34.99 -6.91
C MET A 101 -23.14 36.39 -7.42
N GLU A 102 -22.67 36.72 -8.63
CA GLU A 102 -23.05 37.95 -9.32
C GLU A 102 -24.55 37.87 -9.69
N THR A 103 -25.41 38.08 -8.70
CA THR A 103 -26.85 38.33 -8.88
C THR A 103 -27.10 39.62 -9.67
N GLY A 104 -26.07 40.44 -9.88
CA GLY A 104 -26.12 41.68 -10.65
C GLY A 104 -26.38 41.52 -12.15
N ASN A 105 -26.16 40.32 -12.72
CA ASN A 105 -26.44 40.06 -14.15
C ASN A 105 -27.63 39.10 -14.39
N PHE A 106 -28.25 38.55 -13.33
CA PHE A 106 -29.45 37.71 -13.44
C PHE A 106 -30.75 38.52 -13.35
N LEU A 107 -30.74 39.65 -12.63
CA LEU A 107 -31.86 40.60 -12.58
C LEU A 107 -31.62 41.77 -13.54
N GLY A 108 -31.00 41.50 -14.70
CA GLY A 108 -30.90 42.52 -15.74
C GLY A 108 -32.29 43.05 -16.06
N VAL A 109 -32.50 44.33 -15.76
CA VAL A 109 -33.77 45.08 -15.91
C VAL A 109 -34.82 44.81 -14.83
#